data_AF-A0A2V8M345-F1
#
_entry.id   AF-A0A2V8M345-F1
#
_cell.length_a   1.000
_cell.length_b   1.000
_cell.length_c   1.000
_cell.angle_alpha   90.00
_cell.angle_beta   90.00
_cell.angle_gamma   90.00
#
_symmetry.space_group_name_H-M   'P 1'
#
loop_
_entity.id
_entity.type
_entity.pdbx_description
1 polymer ?
#
loop_
_entity_poly.entity_id
_entity_poly.type
_entity_poly.pdbx_seq_one_letter_code
_entity_poly.pdbx_strand_id
1 'polypeptide(L)' 'MKKKSNSEMDDDLRPEYDFSKMRIVARGPKRKVPKAKVIHLDPDVARAFPDDATVNETLRLLMRVAKNQIDDNLSKRHAG' A
#
# COMPACT_ATOMS: atom_id res chain seq x y z
N MET A 1 2.47 -30.04 32.92
CA MET A 1 3.91 -29.79 33.18
C MET A 1 4.41 -28.75 32.19
N LYS A 2 4.94 -27.61 32.67
CA LYS A 2 5.57 -26.60 31.81
C LYS A 2 6.91 -27.13 31.30
N LYS A 3 7.07 -27.27 29.98
CA LYS A 3 8.39 -27.51 29.38
C LYS A 3 9.22 -26.25 29.57
N LYS A 4 10.17 -26.29 30.51
CA LYS A 4 11.26 -25.31 30.56
C LYS A 4 12.12 -25.53 29.31
N SER A 5 12.10 -24.58 28.39
CA SER A 5 13.06 -24.56 27.28
C SER A 5 14.42 -24.21 27.86
N ASN A 6 15.25 -25.23 28.08
CA ASN A 6 16.66 -25.04 28.39
C ASN A 6 17.28 -24.30 27.21
N SER A 7 17.66 -23.04 27.41
CA SER A 7 18.25 -22.16 26.40
C SER A 7 19.75 -22.42 26.27
N GLU A 8 20.10 -23.67 25.98
CA GLU A 8 21.45 -24.10 25.61
C GLU A 8 21.37 -24.65 24.18
N MET A 9 20.82 -23.85 23.27
CA MET A 9 21.09 -24.05 21.85
C MET A 9 22.43 -23.39 21.61
N ASP A 10 23.48 -24.18 21.75
CA ASP A 10 24.84 -23.80 21.39
C ASP A 10 24.82 -23.23 19.97
N ASP A 11 25.42 -22.06 19.83
CA ASP A 11 25.34 -21.18 18.68
C ASP A 11 26.23 -21.71 17.55
N ASP A 12 25.86 -22.86 16.97
CA ASP A 12 26.53 -23.46 15.79
C ASP A 12 26.30 -22.62 14.51
N LEU A 13 25.65 -21.46 14.63
CA LEU A 13 25.48 -20.52 13.54
C LEU A 13 26.78 -19.76 13.32
N ARG A 14 27.23 -19.75 12.06
CA ARG A 14 28.36 -18.89 11.71
C ARG A 14 28.00 -17.43 11.96
N PRO A 15 28.95 -16.56 12.33
CA PRO A 15 28.70 -15.15 12.64
C PRO A 15 27.95 -14.38 11.54
N GLU A 16 28.02 -14.84 10.28
CA GLU A 16 27.31 -14.26 9.14
C GLU A 16 25.80 -14.53 9.15
N TYR A 17 25.32 -15.53 9.89
CA TYR A 17 23.91 -15.95 9.94
C TYR A 17 23.19 -15.48 11.21
N ASP A 18 23.12 -14.16 11.40
CA ASP A 18 22.29 -13.56 12.45
C ASP A 18 20.82 -13.43 12.01
N PHE A 19 20.02 -14.44 12.32
CA PHE A 19 18.59 -14.45 12.01
C PHE A 19 17.78 -13.38 12.76
N SER A 20 18.29 -12.81 13.86
CA SER A 20 17.60 -11.73 14.60
C SER A 20 17.51 -10.43 13.79
N LYS A 21 18.43 -10.24 12.84
CA LYS A 21 18.46 -9.08 11.93
C LYS A 21 17.65 -9.31 10.65
N MET A 22 17.12 -10.50 10.43
CA MET A 22 16.38 -10.82 9.21
C MET A 22 14.92 -10.38 9.28
N ARG A 23 14.41 -9.84 8.17
CA ARG A 23 13.00 -9.51 8.03
C ARG A 23 12.18 -10.81 7.91
N ILE A 24 11.31 -11.05 8.89
CA ILE A 24 10.39 -12.19 8.88
C ILE A 24 9.35 -11.99 7.77
N VAL A 25 9.29 -12.92 6.81
CA VAL A 25 8.29 -12.93 5.73
C VAL A 25 7.42 -14.17 5.87
N ALA A 26 6.10 -13.99 5.97
CA ALA A 26 5.16 -15.11 6.03
C ALA A 26 5.17 -15.92 4.72
N ARG A 27 5.57 -17.19 4.80
CA ARG A 27 5.52 -18.17 3.70
C ARG A 27 4.45 -19.23 4.01
N GLY A 28 3.85 -19.81 2.96
CA GLY A 28 2.91 -20.92 3.06
C GLY A 28 1.43 -20.60 2.81
N PRO A 29 0.55 -21.62 2.81
CA PRO A 29 -0.89 -21.46 2.66
C PRO A 29 -1.43 -20.65 3.84
N LYS A 30 -2.25 -19.61 3.58
CA LYS A 30 -2.71 -18.56 4.52
C LYS A 30 -1.81 -17.32 4.68
N ARG A 31 -0.77 -17.15 3.85
CA ARG A 31 -0.11 -15.83 3.76
C ARG A 31 -1.15 -14.74 3.41
N LYS A 32 -1.26 -13.70 4.24
CA LYS A 32 -2.00 -12.49 3.88
C LYS A 32 -1.10 -11.68 2.95
N VAL A 33 -1.18 -11.93 1.66
CA VAL A 33 -0.63 -11.01 0.67
C VAL A 33 -1.36 -9.69 0.87
N PRO A 34 -0.68 -8.54 1.01
CA PRO A 34 -1.38 -7.27 0.88
C PRO A 34 -2.11 -7.32 -0.46
N LYS A 35 -3.45 -7.22 -0.44
CA LYS A 35 -4.23 -7.10 -1.66
C LYS A 35 -4.04 -5.67 -2.20
N ALA A 36 -2.81 -5.34 -2.58
CA ALA A 36 -2.51 -4.11 -3.28
C ALA A 36 -3.00 -4.30 -4.71
N LYS A 37 -4.02 -3.54 -5.11
CA LYS A 37 -4.46 -3.50 -6.50
C LYS A 37 -3.40 -2.72 -7.28
N VAL A 38 -2.69 -3.40 -8.18
CA VAL A 38 -1.73 -2.76 -9.08
C VAL A 38 -2.51 -2.10 -10.22
N ILE A 39 -2.22 -0.83 -10.47
CA ILE A 39 -2.82 -0.04 -11.55
C ILE A 39 -1.68 0.36 -12.48
N HIS A 40 -1.83 0.06 -13.77
CA HIS A 40 -0.87 0.48 -14.78
C HIS A 40 -1.27 1.87 -15.29
N LEU A 41 -0.29 2.76 -15.40
CA LEU A 41 -0.46 4.08 -16.00
C LEU A 41 0.08 4.05 -17.42
N ASP A 42 -0.54 4.82 -18.31
CA ASP A 42 -0.01 5.00 -19.65
C ASP A 42 1.34 5.74 -19.62
N PRO A 43 2.24 5.53 -20.62
CA PRO A 43 3.62 6.04 -20.57
C PRO A 43 3.75 7.56 -20.48
N ASP A 44 2.81 8.30 -21.04
CA ASP A 44 2.74 9.76 -20.96
C ASP A 44 2.32 10.23 -19.57
N VAL A 45 1.33 9.58 -18.96
CA VAL A 45 0.89 9.86 -17.59
C VAL A 45 2.00 9.54 -16.59
N ALA A 46 2.67 8.39 -16.73
CA ALA A 46 3.79 8.01 -15.88
C ALA A 46 5.00 8.96 -16.02
N ARG A 47 5.15 9.63 -17.18
CA ARG A 47 6.19 10.65 -17.38
C ARG A 47 5.83 11.98 -16.72
N ALA A 48 4.54 12.32 -16.69
CA ALA A 48 4.05 13.55 -16.08
C ALA A 48 4.00 13.48 -14.55
N PHE A 49 3.77 12.28 -13.98
CA PHE A 49 3.62 12.08 -12.55
C PHE A 49 4.72 11.14 -11.99
N PRO A 50 5.62 11.64 -11.13
CA PRO A 50 6.77 10.88 -10.65
C PRO A 50 6.43 9.81 -9.61
N ASP A 51 5.30 9.94 -8.90
CA ASP A 51 4.85 8.99 -7.87
C ASP A 51 3.32 8.88 -7.77
N ASP A 52 2.87 7.87 -7.03
CA ASP A 52 1.45 7.58 -6.81
C ASP A 52 0.75 8.62 -5.93
N ALA A 53 1.46 9.27 -5.00
CA ALA A 53 0.92 10.32 -4.15
C ALA A 53 0.44 11.51 -5.01
N THR A 54 1.27 11.94 -5.95
CA THR A 54 0.99 13.07 -6.84
C THR A 54 -0.18 12.76 -7.79
N VAL A 55 -0.23 11.54 -8.34
CA VAL A 55 -1.39 11.09 -9.15
C VAL A 55 -2.67 11.15 -8.33
N ASN A 56 -2.65 10.58 -7.13
CA ASN A 56 -3.84 10.49 -6.27
C ASN A 56 -4.33 11.87 -5.82
N GLU A 57 -3.42 12.77 -5.47
CA GLU A 57 -3.78 14.14 -5.10
C GLU A 57 -4.44 14.89 -6.26
N THR A 58 -3.87 14.78 -7.45
CA THR A 58 -4.40 15.42 -8.66
C THR A 58 -5.79 14.91 -9.00
N LEU A 59 -6.00 13.59 -8.98
CA LEU A 59 -7.31 12.99 -9.23
C LEU A 59 -8.34 13.44 -8.17
N ARG A 60 -7.96 13.53 -6.90
CA ARG A 60 -8.85 14.04 -5.84
C ARG A 60 -9.22 15.50 -6.05
N LEU A 61 -8.29 16.34 -6.51
CA LEU A 61 -8.60 17.74 -6.85
C LEU A 61 -9.63 17.79 -7.97
N LEU A 62 -9.43 17.02 -9.04
CA LEU A 62 -10.36 16.94 -10.16
C LEU A 62 -11.76 16.48 -9.72
N MET A 63 -11.83 15.48 -8.84
CA MET A 63 -13.11 15.02 -8.27
C MET A 63 -13.85 16.13 -7.51
N ARG A 64 -13.14 17.00 -6.78
CA ARG A 64 -13.77 18.14 -6.08
C ARG A 64 -14.31 19.17 -7.06
N VAL A 65 -13.53 19.51 -8.09
CA VAL A 65 -13.96 20.45 -9.14
C VAL A 65 -15.20 19.91 -9.86
N ALA A 66 -15.16 18.64 -10.28
CA ALA A 66 -16.29 18.00 -10.95
C ALA A 66 -17.54 17.96 -10.07
N LYS A 67 -17.39 17.67 -8.76
CA LYS A 67 -18.51 17.68 -7.82
C LYS A 67 -19.17 19.06 -7.72
N ASN A 68 -18.37 20.12 -7.57
CA ASN A 68 -18.88 21.48 -7.50
C ASN A 68 -19.64 21.86 -8.77
N GLN A 69 -19.15 21.47 -9.96
CA GLN A 69 -19.84 21.69 -11.22
C GLN A 69 -21.19 20.94 -11.30
N ILE A 70 -21.24 19.72 -10.79
CA ILE A 70 -22.50 18.94 -10.74
C ILE A 70 -23.50 19.64 -9.82
N ASP A 71 -23.07 20.06 -8.64
CA ASP A 71 -23.91 20.74 -7.66
C ASP A 71 -24.46 22.08 -8.19
N ASP A 72 -23.62 22.86 -8.89
CA ASP A 72 -24.02 24.09 -9.58
C ASP A 72 -25.07 23.83 -10.68
N ASN A 73 -24.91 22.75 -11.45
CA ASN A 73 -25.85 22.37 -12.50
C ASN A 73 -27.17 21.86 -11.94
N LEU A 74 -27.16 21.20 -10.78
CA LEU A 74 -28.38 20.77 -10.09
C LEU A 74 -29.13 21.98 -9.52
N SER A 75 -28.43 22.95 -8.92
CA SER A 75 -29.02 24.19 -8.42
C SER A 75 -29.71 25.00 -9.53
N LYS A 76 -29.08 25.13 -10.71
CA LYS A 76 -29.65 25.83 -11.87
C LYS A 76 -30.90 25.17 -12.45
N ARG A 77 -31.09 23.87 -12.25
CA ARG A 77 -32.27 23.13 -12.74
C ARG A 77 -33.51 23.27 -11.85
N HIS A 78 -33.34 23.69 -10.59
CA HIS A 78 -34.45 23.91 -9.65
C HIS A 78 -34.90 25.38 -9.57
N ALA A 79 -34.22 26.29 -10.25
CA ALA A 79 -34.51 27.73 -10.26
C ALA A 79 -35.18 28.21 -11.56
N GLY A 80 -35.63 27.30 -12.43
CA GLY A 80 -36.31 27.57 -13.70
C GLY A 80 -37.74 27.07 -13.71
#